data_AF-A0A1V9YXE4-F1
#
_entry.id   AF-A0A1V9YXE4-F1
#
_cell.length_a   1.000
_cell.length_b   1.000
_cell.length_c   1.000
_cell.angle_alpha   90.00
_cell.angle_beta   90.00
_cell.angle_gamma   90.00
#
_symmetry.space_group_name_H-M   'P 1'
#
loop_
_entity.id
_entity.type
_entity.pdbx_description
1 polymer ?
#
loop_
_entity_poly.entity_id
_entity_poly.type
_entity_poly.pdbx_seq_one_letter_code
_entity_poly.pdbx_strand_id
1 'polypeptide(L)'
;MYAIRSYYVTVNIDGFAIQDNSFAEYKLEMKRGNKTWIVMHRYSEFDALWGRLYGLGDRLPLLPPKTYCMRNLSPDYLKNRQQLLEECIWQLLQIPGVSEIPAAAAFLELKA
;
A
#
# COMPACT_ATOMS: atom_id res chain seq x y z
N MET A 1 6.89 -34.69 -0.80
CA MET A 1 7.81 -33.55 -0.89
C MET A 1 7.01 -32.34 -1.37
N TYR A 2 6.47 -31.53 -0.45
CA TYR A 2 5.72 -30.34 -0.84
C TYR A 2 6.72 -29.24 -1.18
N ALA A 3 6.80 -28.85 -2.45
CA ALA A 3 7.47 -27.62 -2.81
C ALA A 3 6.70 -26.47 -2.16
N ILE A 4 7.29 -25.83 -1.16
CA ILE A 4 6.77 -24.59 -0.59
C ILE A 4 6.89 -23.55 -1.72
N ARG A 5 5.83 -23.38 -2.51
CA ARG A 5 5.76 -22.27 -3.45
C ARG A 5 5.64 -20.99 -2.62
N SER A 6 6.80 -20.41 -2.30
CA SER A 6 6.90 -19.06 -1.78
C SER A 6 6.51 -18.11 -2.91
N TYR A 7 5.22 -17.84 -3.05
CA TYR A 7 4.76 -16.84 -3.99
C TYR A 7 5.09 -15.47 -3.40
N TYR A 8 6.17 -14.87 -3.88
CA TYR A 8 6.47 -13.47 -3.58
C TYR A 8 5.36 -12.60 -4.20
N VAL A 9 4.89 -11.64 -3.42
CA VAL A 9 3.95 -10.61 -3.87
C VAL A 9 4.77 -9.37 -4.17
N THR A 10 4.58 -8.79 -5.35
CA THR A 10 5.17 -7.49 -5.69
C THR A 10 4.06 -6.44 -5.81
N VAL A 11 4.42 -5.20 -5.48
CA VAL A 11 3.58 -4.02 -5.63
C VAL A 11 4.28 -3.03 -6.57
N ASN A 12 3.49 -2.33 -7.37
CA ASN A 12 3.90 -1.16 -8.14
C ASN A 12 2.78 -0.13 -7.99
N ILE A 13 3.08 1.11 -7.61
CA ILE A 13 2.05 2.15 -7.56
C ILE A 13 2.22 2.97 -8.84
N ASP A 14 1.42 2.69 -9.86
CA ASP A 14 1.64 3.16 -11.23
C ASP A 14 0.94 4.49 -11.55
N GLY A 15 0.10 4.99 -10.65
CA GLY A 15 -0.52 6.31 -10.80
C GLY A 15 -1.45 6.71 -9.67
N PHE A 16 -2.14 7.83 -9.90
CA PHE A 16 -3.18 8.32 -9.00
C PHE A 16 -4.34 8.93 -9.81
N ALA A 17 -5.53 8.87 -9.23
CA ALA A 17 -6.74 9.52 -9.74
C ALA A 17 -7.25 10.52 -8.71
N ILE A 18 -7.58 11.73 -9.15
CA ILE A 18 -8.23 12.73 -8.29
C ILE A 18 -9.74 12.54 -8.41
N GLN A 19 -10.39 12.20 -7.30
CA GLN A 19 -11.83 12.02 -7.21
C GLN A 19 -12.50 13.34 -6.80
N ASP A 20 -13.42 13.83 -7.63
CA ASP A 20 -14.26 15.01 -7.40
C ASP A 20 -13.49 16.25 -6.88
N ASN A 21 -12.23 16.39 -7.30
CA ASN A 21 -11.31 17.42 -6.82
C ASN A 21 -11.16 17.48 -5.27
N SER A 22 -11.45 16.37 -4.58
CA SER A 22 -11.56 16.29 -3.13
C SER A 22 -10.46 15.44 -2.49
N PHE A 23 -10.12 14.31 -3.12
CA PHE A 23 -9.06 13.42 -2.67
C PHE A 23 -8.38 12.70 -3.82
N ALA A 24 -7.17 12.19 -3.58
CA ALA A 24 -6.44 11.35 -4.52
C ALA A 24 -6.47 9.89 -4.06
N GLU A 25 -6.73 9.00 -5.00
CA GLU A 25 -6.58 7.56 -4.88
C GLU A 25 -5.35 7.11 -5.65
N TYR A 26 -4.57 6.24 -5.05
CA TYR A 26 -3.37 5.67 -5.65
C TYR A 26 -3.73 4.30 -6.21
N LYS A 27 -3.22 4.02 -7.41
CA LYS A 27 -3.43 2.77 -8.11
C LYS A 27 -2.28 1.82 -7.78
N LEU A 28 -2.56 0.75 -7.05
CA LEU A 28 -1.61 -0.29 -6.68
C LEU A 28 -1.80 -1.47 -7.61
N GLU A 29 -0.83 -1.72 -8.48
CA GLU A 29 -0.74 -2.94 -9.26
C GLU A 29 -0.04 -4.03 -8.43
N MET A 30 -0.81 -5.06 -8.08
CA MET A 30 -0.36 -6.19 -7.29
C MET A 30 -0.09 -7.38 -8.19
N LYS A 31 1.01 -8.10 -7.97
CA LYS A 31 1.34 -9.31 -8.73
C LYS A 31 1.77 -10.44 -7.81
N ARG A 32 1.20 -11.63 -8.03
CA ARG A 32 1.52 -12.87 -7.32
C ARG A 32 1.54 -14.04 -8.30
N GLY A 33 2.75 -14.50 -8.65
CA GLY A 33 2.93 -15.51 -9.69
C GLY A 33 2.38 -15.01 -11.04
N ASN A 34 1.35 -15.68 -11.56
CA ASN A 34 0.68 -15.33 -12.82
C ASN A 34 -0.59 -14.48 -12.62
N LYS A 35 -0.99 -14.19 -11.37
CA LYS A 35 -2.13 -13.30 -11.09
C LYS A 35 -1.62 -11.87 -10.93
N THR A 36 -2.28 -10.94 -11.62
CA THR A 36 -2.12 -9.49 -11.43
C THR A 36 -3.50 -8.89 -11.20
N TRP A 37 -3.62 -7.98 -10.23
CA TRP A 37 -4.85 -7.24 -9.96
C TRP A 37 -4.50 -5.81 -9.54
N ILE A 38 -5.50 -4.93 -9.58
CA ILE A 38 -5.34 -3.53 -9.24
C ILE A 38 -6.20 -3.25 -8.01
N VAL A 39 -5.61 -2.58 -7.04
CA VAL A 39 -6.31 -2.04 -5.87
C VAL A 39 -6.18 -0.53 -5.89
N MET A 40 -7.24 0.19 -5.51
CA MET A 40 -7.21 1.65 -5.42
C MET A 40 -7.47 2.07 -3.98
N HIS A 41 -6.53 2.85 -3.42
CA HIS A 41 -6.66 3.34 -2.06
C HIS A 41 -6.27 4.81 -1.94
N ARG A 42 -7.01 5.55 -1.12
CA ARG A 42 -6.63 6.92 -0.72
C ARG A 42 -5.70 6.88 0.48
N TYR A 43 -4.88 7.92 0.64
CA TYR A 43 -3.90 8.02 1.73
C TYR A 43 -4.48 7.71 3.14
N SER A 44 -5.71 8.14 3.43
CA SER A 44 -6.31 7.87 4.76
C SER A 44 -6.57 6.39 5.04
N GLU A 45 -6.71 5.56 4.00
CA GLU A 45 -6.86 4.11 4.17
C GLU A 45 -5.50 3.46 4.48
N PHE A 46 -4.41 3.96 3.89
CA PHE A 46 -3.06 3.59 4.32
C PHE A 46 -2.86 3.96 5.79
N ASP A 47 -3.17 5.19 6.19
CA ASP A 47 -3.05 5.60 7.59
C ASP A 47 -3.87 4.70 8.55
N ALA A 48 -5.09 4.32 8.16
CA ALA A 48 -5.89 3.38 8.93
C ALA A 48 -5.26 1.98 9.00
N LEU A 49 -4.65 1.49 7.92
CA LEU A 49 -3.89 0.24 7.93
C LEU A 49 -2.69 0.33 8.90
N TRP A 50 -1.92 1.42 8.86
CA TRP A 50 -0.78 1.63 9.76
C TRP A 50 -1.20 1.61 11.23
N GLY A 51 -2.34 2.23 11.54
CA GLY A 51 -2.93 2.16 12.87
C GLY A 51 -3.32 0.74 13.30
N ARG A 52 -3.68 -0.15 12.37
CA ARG A 52 -3.97 -1.57 12.64
C ARG A 52 -2.70 -2.44 12.73
N LEU A 53 -1.62 -2.01 12.08
CA LEU A 53 -0.33 -2.71 12.06
C LEU A 53 0.64 -2.22 13.15
N TYR A 54 0.21 -1.35 14.06
CA TYR A 54 1.04 -0.76 15.12
C TYR A 54 1.82 -1.80 15.94
N GLY A 55 1.28 -3.02 16.11
CA GLY A 55 1.92 -4.12 16.81
C GLY A 55 3.20 -4.66 16.14
N LEU A 56 3.50 -4.26 14.91
CA LEU A 56 4.78 -4.56 14.26
C LEU A 56 5.95 -3.75 14.85
N GLY A 57 5.65 -2.65 15.56
CA GLY A 57 6.63 -1.79 16.22
C GLY A 57 7.64 -1.22 15.22
N ASP A 58 8.92 -1.27 15.58
CA ASP A 58 10.03 -0.72 14.78
C ASP A 58 10.20 -1.40 13.41
N ARG A 59 9.53 -2.53 13.17
CA ARG A 59 9.52 -3.19 11.86
C ARG A 59 8.56 -2.51 10.87
N LEU A 60 7.59 -1.74 11.35
CA LEU A 60 6.62 -1.07 10.50
C LEU A 60 7.30 0.10 9.76
N PRO A 61 7.28 0.13 8.42
CA PRO A 61 7.84 1.24 7.65
C PRO A 61 7.21 2.57 8.04
N LEU A 62 7.97 3.65 7.90
CA LEU A 62 7.46 5.01 8.13
C LEU A 62 6.49 5.41 7.01
N LEU A 63 5.25 5.70 7.38
CA LEU A 63 4.27 6.26 6.45
C LEU A 63 4.61 7.73 6.15
N PRO A 64 4.50 8.19 4.90
CA PRO A 64 4.72 9.60 4.57
C PRO A 64 3.78 10.51 5.37
N PRO A 65 4.18 11.73 5.74
CA PRO A 65 3.41 12.56 6.66
C PRO A 65 2.04 12.98 6.11
N LYS A 66 1.07 13.05 7.03
CA LYS A 66 -0.27 13.63 6.79
C LYS A 66 -0.18 15.10 6.40
N THR A 67 -1.06 15.52 5.50
CA THR A 67 -1.29 16.93 5.18
C THR A 67 -2.44 17.45 6.05
N TYR A 68 -2.13 18.21 7.10
CA TYR A 68 -3.13 18.64 8.09
C TYR A 68 -3.85 19.97 7.76
N CYS A 69 -3.26 20.86 6.95
CA CYS A 69 -3.76 22.22 6.79
C CYS A 69 -4.42 22.48 5.42
N MET A 70 -3.93 21.88 4.32
CA MET A 70 -4.54 21.97 2.99
C MET A 70 -4.29 20.66 2.26
N ARG A 71 -5.32 20.04 1.67
CA ARG A 71 -5.11 18.88 0.80
C ARG A 71 -4.37 19.36 -0.44
N ASN A 72 -3.09 19.03 -0.50
CA ASN A 72 -2.29 19.30 -1.68
C ASN A 72 -2.61 18.23 -2.73
N LEU A 73 -3.28 18.64 -3.80
CA LEU A 73 -3.58 17.81 -4.97
C LEU A 73 -2.68 18.19 -6.17
N SER A 74 -1.59 18.93 -5.93
CA SER A 74 -0.65 19.22 -7.00
C SER A 74 -0.04 17.93 -7.55
N PRO A 75 0.15 17.80 -8.88
CA PRO A 75 0.71 16.61 -9.48
C PRO A 75 2.07 16.20 -8.88
N ASP A 76 2.95 17.17 -8.62
CA ASP A 76 4.28 16.91 -8.03
C ASP A 76 4.17 16.33 -6.62
N TYR A 77 3.24 16.85 -5.82
CA TYR A 77 3.02 16.37 -4.47
C TYR A 77 2.45 14.94 -4.46
N LEU A 78 1.46 14.67 -5.33
CA LEU A 78 0.86 13.36 -5.47
C LEU A 78 1.87 12.35 -6.01
N LYS A 79 2.72 12.74 -6.96
CA LYS A 79 3.81 11.89 -7.50
C LYS A 79 4.87 11.57 -6.45
N ASN A 80 5.30 12.56 -5.67
CA ASN A 80 6.23 12.33 -4.57
C ASN A 80 5.61 11.40 -3.51
N ARG A 81 4.34 11.62 -3.16
CA ARG A 81 3.65 10.74 -2.21
C ARG A 81 3.47 9.33 -2.75
N GLN A 82 3.17 9.17 -4.03
CA GLN A 82 3.06 7.89 -4.71
C GLN A 82 4.34 7.07 -4.55
N GLN A 83 5.51 7.66 -4.82
CA GLN A 83 6.81 7.00 -4.67
C GLN A 83 7.07 6.56 -3.21
N LEU A 84 6.78 7.44 -2.25
CA LEU A 84 6.93 7.12 -0.84
C LEU A 84 5.98 6.00 -0.39
N LEU A 85 4.74 5.99 -0.87
CA LEU A 85 3.78 4.92 -0.56
C LEU A 85 4.20 3.59 -1.18
N GLU A 86 4.77 3.60 -2.39
CA GLU A 86 5.27 2.39 -3.05
C GLU A 86 6.40 1.77 -2.24
N GLU A 87 7.40 2.57 -1.86
CA GLU A 87 8.51 2.13 -1.01
C GLU A 87 7.99 1.55 0.31
N CYS A 88 7.03 2.24 0.93
CA CYS A 88 6.42 1.85 2.19
C CYS A 88 5.72 0.48 2.11
N ILE A 89 4.91 0.24 1.08
CA ILE A 89 4.23 -1.06 0.89
C ILE A 89 5.23 -2.14 0.47
N TRP A 90 6.23 -1.80 -0.34
CA TRP A 90 7.27 -2.75 -0.73
C TRP A 90 8.06 -3.23 0.49
N GLN A 91 8.48 -2.32 1.38
CA GLN A 91 9.13 -2.64 2.65
C GLN A 91 8.20 -3.43 3.57
N LEU A 92 6.92 -3.07 3.65
CA LEU A 92 5.93 -3.78 4.44
C LEU A 92 5.84 -5.25 4.01
N LEU A 93 5.78 -5.51 2.70
CA LEU A 93 5.73 -6.86 2.12
C LEU A 93 6.98 -7.70 2.38
N GLN A 94 8.12 -7.09 2.74
CA GLN A 94 9.32 -7.84 3.14
C GLN A 94 9.21 -8.42 4.56
N ILE A 95 8.24 -7.96 5.38
CA ILE A 95 8.08 -8.43 6.75
C ILE A 95 7.43 -9.83 6.74
N PRO A 96 8.08 -10.86 7.31
CA PRO A 96 7.51 -12.20 7.37
C PRO A 96 6.17 -12.22 8.11
N GLY A 97 5.17 -12.88 7.52
CA GLY A 97 3.83 -13.03 8.11
C GLY A 97 2.91 -11.82 7.91
N VAL A 98 3.36 -10.70 7.32
CA VAL A 98 2.49 -9.52 7.13
C VAL A 98 1.29 -9.83 6.24
N SER A 99 1.47 -10.68 5.23
CA SER A 99 0.43 -11.12 4.31
C SER A 99 -0.62 -12.02 4.97
N GLU A 100 -0.31 -12.57 6.15
CA GLU A 100 -1.22 -13.38 6.95
C GLU A 100 -2.05 -12.50 7.90
N ILE A 101 -1.62 -11.26 8.16
CA ILE A 101 -2.37 -10.31 8.99
C ILE A 101 -3.66 -9.92 8.25
N PRO A 102 -4.85 -10.14 8.84
CA PRO A 102 -6.13 -9.90 8.15
C PRO A 102 -6.29 -8.49 7.59
N ALA A 103 -5.80 -7.47 8.30
CA ALA A 103 -5.88 -6.09 7.85
C ALA A 103 -5.05 -5.82 6.58
N ALA A 104 -3.82 -6.33 6.52
CA ALA A 104 -2.96 -6.20 5.35
C ALA A 104 -3.45 -7.06 4.19
N ALA A 105 -3.89 -8.30 4.46
CA ALA A 105 -4.45 -9.19 3.46
C ALA A 105 -5.72 -8.62 2.82
N ALA A 106 -6.58 -7.95 3.59
CA ALA A 106 -7.77 -7.28 3.09
C ALA A 106 -7.42 -6.03 2.28
N PHE A 107 -6.54 -5.18 2.80
CA PHE A 107 -6.10 -3.96 2.11
C PHE A 107 -5.41 -4.25 0.76
N LEU A 108 -4.59 -5.30 0.69
CA LEU A 108 -3.90 -5.67 -0.56
C LEU A 108 -4.70 -6.68 -1.41
N GLU A 109 -5.90 -7.03 -0.99
CA GLU A 109 -6.78 -8.02 -1.62
C GLU A 109 -6.09 -9.37 -1.92
N LEU A 110 -5.23 -9.84 -1.00
CA LEU A 110 -4.41 -11.05 -1.20
C LEU A 110 -5.23 -12.36 -1.27
N LYS A 111 -6.51 -12.34 -0.91
CA LYS A 111 -7.36 -13.54 -0.79
C LYS A 111 -8.19 -13.88 -2.06
N ALA A 112 -7.91 -13.28 -3.21
CA ALA A 112 -8.54 -13.63 -4.50
C ALA A 112 -7.86 -14.81 -5.25
#